data_AF-R7VT18-F1
#
_entry.id   AF-R7VT18-F1
#
_cell.length_a   1.000
_cell.length_b   1.000
_cell.length_c   1.000
_cell.angle_alpha   90.00
_cell.angle_beta   90.00
_cell.angle_gamma   90.00
#
_symmetry.space_group_name_H-M   'P 1'
#
loop_
_entity.id
_entity.type
_entity.pdbx_description
1 polymer ?
#
loop_
_entity_poly.entity_id
_entity_poly.type
_entity_poly.pdbx_seq_one_letter_code
_entity_poly.pdbx_strand_id
1 'polypeptide(L)'
;ISASSAWSDSTAAHHARLGRSDGDGAWCPAGPVFPAGDEFLEVDLGRLHLVTLVGTQGRDAGGHGREFAGAYGLHYSRDRPRWLRWRDRWGQQV
;
A
#
# COMPACT_ATOMS: atom_id res chain seq x y z
N ILE A 1 0.79 8.66 -6.90
CA ILE A 1 1.05 7.52 -5.99
C ILE A 1 2.47 7.67 -5.48
N SER A 2 2.64 7.59 -4.17
CA SER A 2 3.93 7.74 -3.48
C SER A 2 4.03 6.67 -2.39
N ALA A 3 5.21 6.50 -1.82
CA ALA A 3 5.43 5.61 -0.68
C ALA A 3 6.43 6.24 0.29
N SER A 4 6.44 5.76 1.53
CA SER A 4 7.48 6.08 2.52
C SER A 4 8.88 5.77 2.03
N SER A 5 9.04 4.63 1.35
CA SER A 5 10.31 4.13 0.83
C SER A 5 10.10 3.13 -0.30
N ALA A 6 11.20 2.69 -0.92
CA ALA A 6 11.21 1.58 -1.87
C ALA A 6 12.52 0.79 -1.73
N TRP A 7 12.46 -0.54 -1.82
CA TRP A 7 13.66 -1.40 -1.82
C TRP A 7 14.59 -1.11 -2.99
N SER A 8 14.03 -0.92 -4.18
CA SER A 8 14.72 -0.50 -5.39
C SER A 8 13.78 0.29 -6.31
N ASP A 9 14.33 0.87 -7.38
CA ASP A 9 13.55 1.52 -8.43
C ASP A 9 12.53 0.55 -9.07
N SER A 10 12.92 -0.72 -9.25
CA SER A 10 12.06 -1.78 -9.80
C SER A 10 10.90 -2.18 -8.87
N THR A 11 10.93 -1.76 -7.61
CA THR A 11 9.84 -1.95 -6.63
C THR A 11 9.31 -0.62 -6.09
N ALA A 12 9.46 0.47 -6.84
CA ALA A 12 8.96 1.78 -6.47
C ALA A 12 7.42 1.86 -6.48
N ALA A 13 6.86 2.88 -5.80
CA ALA A 13 5.42 3.05 -5.60
C ALA A 13 4.58 3.00 -6.89
N HIS A 14 5.13 3.41 -8.04
CA HIS A 14 4.39 3.42 -9.30
C HIS A 14 4.14 2.01 -9.89
N HIS A 15 4.84 0.99 -9.39
CA HIS A 15 4.61 -0.43 -9.69
C HIS A 15 3.50 -1.07 -8.84
N ALA A 16 2.91 -0.34 -7.88
CA ALA A 16 1.82 -0.83 -7.03
C ALA A 16 0.44 -0.80 -7.72
N ARG A 17 0.33 -1.35 -8.93
CA ARG A 17 -0.91 -1.36 -9.72
C ARG A 17 -1.45 -2.77 -9.83
N LEU A 18 -2.68 -2.97 -9.34
CA LEU A 18 -3.35 -4.27 -9.36
C LEU A 18 -3.42 -4.84 -10.79
N GLY A 19 -3.12 -6.13 -10.93
CA GLY A 19 -3.11 -6.85 -12.21
C GLY A 19 -1.98 -6.47 -13.17
N ARG A 20 -0.96 -5.73 -12.70
CA ARG A 20 0.23 -5.39 -13.48
C ARG A 20 1.47 -6.09 -12.96
N SER A 21 2.43 -6.25 -13.87
CA SER A 21 3.74 -6.86 -13.63
C SER A 21 4.88 -5.93 -14.07
N ASP A 22 4.63 -4.62 -14.08
CA ASP A 22 5.65 -3.60 -14.37
C ASP A 22 6.78 -3.68 -13.31
N GLY A 23 8.03 -3.45 -13.72
CA GLY A 23 9.19 -3.55 -12.82
C GLY A 23 9.40 -4.98 -12.31
N ASP A 24 9.66 -5.13 -11.01
CA ASP A 24 9.71 -6.45 -10.35
C ASP A 24 8.33 -6.88 -9.83
N GLY A 25 7.25 -6.22 -10.28
CA GLY A 25 5.86 -6.70 -10.19
C GLY A 25 5.03 -6.17 -9.02
N ALA A 26 5.58 -5.32 -8.14
CA ALA A 26 4.83 -4.65 -7.07
C ALA A 26 5.65 -3.50 -6.45
N TRP A 27 5.08 -2.84 -5.44
CA TRP A 27 5.85 -2.01 -4.50
C TRP A 27 6.35 -2.86 -3.32
N CYS A 28 7.60 -2.63 -2.91
CA CYS A 28 8.17 -3.20 -1.68
C CYS A 28 8.87 -2.10 -0.88
N PRO A 29 8.62 -1.96 0.44
CA PRO A 29 9.32 -1.00 1.27
C PRO A 29 10.81 -1.34 1.37
N ALA A 30 11.64 -0.33 1.66
CA ALA A 30 13.10 -0.47 1.76
C ALA A 30 13.55 -1.32 2.96
N GLY A 31 12.77 -1.30 4.03
CA GLY A 31 13.06 -2.03 5.27
C GLY A 31 11.93 -2.94 5.71
N PRO A 32 12.18 -3.78 6.72
CA PRO A 32 11.14 -4.58 7.35
C PRO A 32 10.08 -3.67 8.01
N VAL A 33 8.81 -4.00 7.80
CA VAL A 33 7.68 -3.25 8.37
C VAL A 33 7.54 -3.51 9.87
N PHE A 34 7.92 -4.70 10.35
CA PHE A 34 7.89 -5.03 11.77
C PHE A 34 9.20 -4.63 12.47
N PRO A 35 9.15 -4.09 13.72
CA PRO A 35 7.97 -3.86 14.56
C PRO A 35 7.33 -2.47 14.42
N ALA A 36 7.96 -1.55 13.68
CA ALA A 36 7.58 -0.14 13.69
C ALA A 36 6.23 0.15 13.03
N GLY A 37 5.93 -0.51 11.91
CA GLY A 37 4.66 -0.35 11.18
C GLY A 37 4.56 0.94 10.38
N ASP A 38 5.67 1.64 10.15
CA ASP A 38 5.69 3.01 9.60
C ASP A 38 5.74 3.06 8.06
N GLU A 39 5.87 1.91 7.39
CA GLU A 39 5.93 1.86 5.93
C GLU A 39 4.54 1.94 5.30
N PHE A 40 4.37 2.81 4.31
CA PHE A 40 3.08 3.05 3.67
C PHE A 40 3.19 3.30 2.17
N LEU A 41 2.11 2.95 1.47
CA LEU A 41 1.81 3.36 0.11
C LEU A 41 0.66 4.36 0.14
N GLU A 42 0.87 5.54 -0.44
CA GLU A 42 -0.11 6.63 -0.48
C GLU A 42 -0.67 6.84 -1.90
N VAL A 43 -1.99 6.86 -1.99
CA VAL A 43 -2.73 7.15 -3.21
C VAL A 43 -3.51 8.45 -3.04
N ASP A 44 -3.03 9.52 -3.66
CA ASP A 44 -3.82 10.73 -3.84
C ASP A 44 -4.87 10.54 -4.95
N LEU A 45 -6.14 10.70 -4.59
CA LEU A 45 -7.28 10.58 -5.50
C LEU A 45 -7.62 11.91 -6.21
N GLY A 46 -6.93 13.01 -5.88
CA GLY A 46 -7.07 14.34 -6.49
C GLY A 46 -8.35 15.12 -6.13
N ARG A 47 -9.41 14.42 -5.73
CA ARG A 47 -10.66 14.98 -5.18
C ARG A 47 -11.24 14.04 -4.13
N LEU A 48 -12.26 14.50 -3.40
CA LEU A 48 -12.99 13.66 -2.46
C LEU A 48 -13.71 12.51 -3.18
N HIS A 49 -13.55 11.31 -2.64
CA HIS A 49 -14.21 10.10 -3.11
C HIS A 49 -14.78 9.32 -1.92
N LEU A 50 -15.89 8.61 -2.16
CA LEU A 50 -16.34 7.54 -1.27
C LEU A 50 -15.64 6.25 -1.67
N VAL A 51 -14.64 5.85 -0.90
CA VAL A 51 -13.92 4.57 -1.12
C VAL A 51 -14.67 3.47 -0.37
N THR A 52 -15.19 2.48 -1.09
CA THR A 52 -15.99 1.38 -0.51
C THR A 52 -15.22 0.07 -0.39
N LEU A 53 -14.16 -0.11 -1.19
CA LEU A 53 -13.40 -1.35 -1.29
C LEU A 53 -11.92 -1.04 -1.56
N VAL A 54 -11.06 -1.94 -1.08
CA VAL A 54 -9.63 -1.98 -1.36
C VAL A 54 -9.28 -3.39 -1.82
N GLY A 55 -8.58 -3.49 -2.95
CA GLY A 55 -8.00 -4.75 -3.42
C GLY A 55 -6.50 -4.73 -3.25
N THR A 56 -5.93 -5.81 -2.73
CA THR A 56 -4.49 -5.99 -2.56
C THR A 56 -3.98 -7.14 -3.43
N GLN A 57 -2.71 -7.08 -3.81
CA GLN A 57 -2.03 -8.16 -4.52
C GLN A 57 -0.55 -8.16 -4.08
N GLY A 58 0.03 -9.35 -3.99
CA GLY A 58 1.46 -9.53 -3.74
C GLY A 58 2.31 -9.29 -4.97
N ARG A 59 3.62 -9.45 -4.81
CA ARG A 59 4.58 -9.39 -5.91
C ARG A 59 4.50 -10.69 -6.70
N ASP A 60 4.05 -10.60 -7.95
CA ASP A 60 4.01 -11.76 -8.85
C ASP A 60 5.39 -12.03 -9.49
N ALA A 61 6.04 -10.99 -10.02
CA ALA A 61 7.35 -11.06 -10.66
C ALA A 61 7.51 -12.21 -11.67
N GLY A 62 6.51 -12.40 -12.55
CA GLY A 62 6.52 -13.48 -13.53
C GLY A 62 6.35 -14.87 -12.90
N GLY A 63 5.63 -14.95 -11.77
CA GLY A 63 5.40 -16.17 -11.00
C GLY A 63 6.53 -16.58 -10.05
N HIS A 64 7.62 -15.80 -9.96
CA HIS A 64 8.73 -16.06 -9.04
C HIS A 64 8.60 -15.34 -7.70
N GLY A 65 7.74 -14.32 -7.62
CA GLY A 65 7.50 -13.56 -6.41
C GLY A 65 6.72 -14.36 -5.38
N ARG A 66 7.07 -14.16 -4.11
CA ARG A 66 6.48 -14.87 -2.95
C ARG A 66 6.06 -13.91 -1.85
N GLU A 67 6.31 -12.63 -2.03
CA GLU A 67 6.12 -11.57 -1.07
C GLU A 67 4.71 -10.99 -1.21
N PHE A 68 4.00 -10.92 -0.08
CA PHE A 68 2.69 -10.28 0.01
C PHE A 68 2.50 -9.73 1.42
N ALA A 69 1.70 -8.68 1.56
CA ALA A 69 1.29 -8.17 2.86
C ALA A 69 0.15 -9.05 3.41
N GLY A 70 0.42 -9.83 4.46
CA GLY A 70 -0.58 -10.69 5.10
C GLY A 70 -1.64 -9.94 5.94
N ALA A 71 -1.34 -8.71 6.35
CA ALA A 71 -2.25 -7.80 7.04
C ALA A 71 -1.87 -6.36 6.68
N TYR A 72 -2.81 -5.41 6.82
CA TYR A 72 -2.55 -4.01 6.52
C TYR A 72 -3.48 -3.07 7.30
N GLY A 73 -2.98 -1.89 7.67
CA GLY A 73 -3.80 -0.81 8.19
C GLY A 73 -4.24 0.17 7.09
N LEU A 74 -5.40 0.80 7.26
CA LEU A 74 -5.84 1.89 6.39
C LEU A 74 -5.87 3.21 7.16
N HIS A 75 -5.23 4.22 6.60
CA HIS A 75 -5.34 5.60 7.05
C HIS A 75 -5.88 6.44 5.89
N TYR A 76 -6.74 7.41 6.19
CA TYR A 76 -7.30 8.31 5.20
C TYR A 76 -7.26 9.75 5.70
N SER A 77 -7.17 10.68 4.75
CA SER A 77 -7.21 12.10 5.01
C SER A 77 -8.06 12.80 3.95
N ARG A 78 -8.67 13.92 4.33
CA ARG A 78 -9.37 14.83 3.41
C ARG A 78 -8.59 16.12 3.19
N ASP A 79 -7.61 16.43 4.03
CA ASP A 79 -6.89 17.70 4.05
C ASP A 79 -5.36 17.54 3.90
N ARG A 80 -4.81 16.32 4.05
CA ARG A 80 -3.39 15.92 4.11
C ARG A 80 -2.71 16.03 5.49
N PRO A 81 -2.84 17.09 6.30
CA PRO A 81 -2.24 17.13 7.63
C PRO A 81 -2.88 16.15 8.61
N ARG A 82 -4.20 15.94 8.54
CA ARG A 82 -4.92 15.11 9.51
C ARG A 82 -5.24 13.74 8.92
N TRP A 83 -4.60 12.72 9.46
CA TRP A 83 -4.87 11.33 9.11
C TRP A 83 -5.73 10.65 10.16
N LEU A 84 -6.75 9.93 9.71
CA LEU A 84 -7.61 9.12 10.54
C LEU A 84 -7.38 7.65 10.19
N ARG A 85 -7.29 6.82 11.23
CA ARG A 85 -7.23 5.37 11.05
C ARG A 85 -8.62 4.83 10.78
N TRP A 86 -8.77 4.06 9.72
CA TRP A 86 -9.99 3.34 9.45
C TRP A 86 -10.10 2.14 10.41
N ARG A 87 -11.33 1.90 10.85
CA ARG A 87 -11.72 0.73 11.63
C ARG A 87 -13.03 0.23 11.06
N ASP A 88 -13.25 -1.07 11.12
CA ASP A 88 -14.53 -1.64 10.78
C ASP A 88 -15.62 -1.27 11.82
N ARG A 89 -16.84 -1.74 11.59
CA ARG A 89 -17.99 -1.51 12.48
C ARG A 89 -17.83 -2.09 13.89
N TRP A 90 -16.85 -2.96 14.11
CA TRP A 90 -16.51 -3.57 15.40
C TRP A 90 -15.24 -2.98 16.02
N GLY A 91 -14.67 -1.93 15.40
CA GLY A 91 -13.48 -1.25 15.90
C GLY A 91 -12.15 -1.93 15.55
N GLN A 92 -12.16 -2.98 14.73
CA GLN A 92 -10.95 -3.72 14.33
C GLN A 92 -10.27 -3.07 13.12
N GLN A 93 -8.95 -3.29 13.01
CA GLN A 93 -8.20 -3.04 11.79
C GLN A 93 -8.30 -4.25 10.86
N VAL A 94 -7.97 -4.07 9.58
CA VAL A 94 -7.90 -5.17 8.62
C VAL A 94 -6.73 -6.09 8.96
#